data_AF-A0A820JZ30-F1
#
_entry.id   AF-A0A820JZ30-F1
#
_cell.length_a   1.000
_cell.length_b   1.000
_cell.length_c   1.000
_cell.angle_alpha   90.00
_cell.angle_beta   90.00
_cell.angle_gamma   90.00
#
_symmetry.space_group_name_H-M   'P 1'
#
loop_
_entity.id
_entity.type
_entity.pdbx_description
1 polymer ?
#
loop_
_entity_poly.entity_id
_entity_poly.type
_entity_poly.pdbx_seq_one_letter_code
_entity_poly.pdbx_strand_id
1 'polypeptide(L)'
;YLCVNKVAPEYDGIEIGIGETIIIKTIADSTGRTVEQLKLDYKSKGDLGLVAEASRSTQRTMFKPKPLTVSFVYKKLKEIAQLTENKSRQRKSDIIKSLLVSCQSHEIRYLVR
;
A
#
# COMPACT_ATOMS: atom_id res chain seq x y z
N TYR A 1 -12.02 11.96 -4.68
CA TYR A 1 -11.36 10.74 -5.17
C TYR A 1 -10.80 9.90 -4.03
N LEU A 2 -9.73 10.30 -3.34
CA LEU A 2 -9.14 9.49 -2.26
C LEU A 2 -10.10 9.23 -1.08
N CYS A 3 -10.90 10.21 -0.65
CA CYS A 3 -11.87 10.01 0.44
C CYS A 3 -13.02 9.04 0.11
N VAL A 4 -13.22 8.71 -1.16
CA VAL A 4 -14.25 7.78 -1.64
C VAL A 4 -13.64 6.49 -2.19
N ASN A 5 -12.34 6.24 -1.91
CA ASN A 5 -11.58 5.09 -2.42
C ASN A 5 -11.65 4.91 -3.95
N LYS A 6 -11.78 6.01 -4.70
CA LYS A 6 -11.81 6.02 -6.17
C LYS A 6 -10.60 6.75 -6.74
N VAL A 7 -9.98 6.17 -7.76
CA VAL A 7 -8.81 6.74 -8.47
C VAL A 7 -9.22 7.34 -9.83
N ALA A 8 -10.34 6.89 -10.39
CA ALA A 8 -10.91 7.37 -11.64
C ALA A 8 -12.44 7.44 -11.56
N PRO A 9 -13.11 8.14 -12.50
CA PRO A 9 -14.56 8.09 -12.64
C PRO A 9 -15.06 6.68 -12.96
N GLU A 10 -16.27 6.33 -12.52
CA GLU A 10 -16.85 4.98 -12.71
C GLU A 10 -17.04 4.60 -14.18
N TYR A 11 -17.25 5.59 -15.06
CA TYR A 11 -17.40 5.35 -16.50
C TYR A 11 -16.07 4.99 -17.20
N ASP A 12 -14.93 5.28 -16.58
CA ASP A 12 -13.60 4.96 -17.14
C ASP A 12 -13.25 3.47 -16.92
N GLY A 13 -13.94 2.77 -16.00
CA GLY A 13 -13.68 1.35 -15.71
C GLY A 13 -12.28 1.05 -15.17
N ILE A 14 -11.54 2.08 -14.74
CA ILE A 14 -10.15 1.94 -14.27
C ILE A 14 -10.15 1.48 -12.81
N GLU A 15 -9.78 0.22 -12.61
CA GLU A 15 -9.55 -0.37 -11.30
C GLU A 15 -8.06 -0.50 -11.01
N ILE A 16 -7.66 -0.35 -9.75
CA ILE A 16 -6.25 -0.50 -9.34
C ILE A 16 -5.77 -1.95 -9.58
N GLY A 17 -6.69 -2.91 -9.47
CA GLY A 17 -6.44 -4.32 -9.78
C GLY A 17 -5.43 -4.98 -8.85
N ILE A 18 -5.42 -4.59 -7.57
CA ILE A 18 -4.57 -5.18 -6.53
C ILE A 18 -5.42 -6.05 -5.62
N GLY A 19 -5.10 -7.34 -5.55
CA GLY A 19 -5.71 -8.25 -4.58
C GLY A 19 -5.04 -8.21 -3.21
N GLU A 20 -5.77 -8.62 -2.18
CA GLU A 20 -5.31 -8.65 -0.77
C GLU A 20 -3.96 -9.37 -0.61
N THR A 21 -3.75 -10.48 -1.33
CA THR A 21 -2.49 -11.24 -1.32
C THR A 21 -1.27 -10.42 -1.73
N ILE A 22 -1.43 -9.51 -2.70
CA ILE A 22 -0.33 -8.63 -3.15
C ILE A 22 -0.03 -7.58 -2.09
N ILE A 23 -1.07 -7.06 -1.42
CA ILE A 23 -0.92 -6.09 -0.33
C ILE A 23 -0.16 -6.74 0.83
N ILE A 24 -0.58 -7.93 1.28
CA ILE A 24 0.08 -8.66 2.36
C ILE A 24 1.55 -8.92 2.03
N LYS A 25 1.84 -9.35 0.78
CA LYS A 25 3.21 -9.59 0.33
C LYS A 25 4.04 -8.29 0.35
N THR A 26 3.46 -7.19 -0.12
CA THR A 26 4.16 -5.90 -0.16
C THR A 26 4.39 -5.32 1.24
N ILE A 27 3.46 -5.55 2.17
CA ILE A 27 3.65 -5.20 3.59
C ILE A 27 4.77 -6.07 4.19
N ALA A 28 4.79 -7.38 3.92
CA ALA A 28 5.89 -8.27 4.34
C ALA A 28 7.23 -7.76 3.82
N ASP A 29 7.32 -7.48 2.52
CA ASP A 29 8.53 -7.01 1.84
C ASP A 29 8.99 -5.61 2.27
N SER A 30 8.07 -4.74 2.70
CA SER A 30 8.38 -3.40 3.20
C SER A 30 8.74 -3.40 4.68
N THR A 31 8.09 -4.25 5.48
CA THR A 31 8.24 -4.31 6.95
C THR A 31 9.30 -5.30 7.42
N GLY A 32 9.74 -6.22 6.56
CA GLY A 32 10.70 -7.29 6.88
C GLY A 32 10.08 -8.44 7.69
N ARG A 33 8.75 -8.51 7.76
CA ARG A 33 8.00 -9.59 8.45
C ARG A 33 7.68 -10.73 7.49
N THR A 34 7.40 -11.92 8.02
CA THR A 34 6.94 -13.03 7.16
C THR A 34 5.45 -12.90 6.84
N VAL A 35 5.05 -13.45 5.69
CA VAL A 35 3.65 -13.46 5.26
C VAL A 35 2.77 -14.24 6.24
N GLU A 36 3.28 -15.29 6.90
CA GLU A 36 2.50 -16.04 7.90
C GLU A 36 2.19 -15.20 9.14
N GLN A 37 3.18 -14.45 9.65
CA GLN A 37 2.98 -13.55 10.79
C GLN A 37 1.93 -12.47 10.47
N LEU A 38 1.99 -11.90 9.27
CA LEU A 38 1.01 -10.92 8.81
C LEU A 38 -0.40 -11.49 8.70
N LYS A 39 -0.55 -12.73 8.22
CA LYS A 39 -1.85 -13.41 8.15
C LYS A 39 -2.42 -13.72 9.54
N LEU A 40 -1.57 -14.10 10.51
CA LEU A 40 -1.98 -14.32 11.89
C LEU A 40 -2.43 -13.00 12.55
N ASP A 41 -1.65 -11.93 12.38
CA ASP A 41 -1.99 -10.60 12.87
C ASP A 41 -3.27 -10.07 12.22
N TYR A 42 -3.48 -10.33 10.91
CA TYR A 42 -4.72 -9.98 10.22
C TYR A 42 -5.92 -10.73 10.78
N LYS A 43 -5.78 -12.04 11.05
CA LYS A 43 -6.84 -12.84 11.69
C LYS A 43 -7.18 -12.34 13.09
N SER A 44 -6.19 -11.83 13.83
CA SER A 44 -6.37 -11.30 15.18
C SER A 44 -6.98 -9.89 15.20
N LYS A 45 -6.47 -8.98 14.37
CA LYS A 45 -6.87 -7.56 14.35
C LYS A 45 -8.05 -7.25 13.43
N GLY A 46 -8.32 -8.09 12.44
CA GLY A 46 -9.40 -7.93 11.45
C GLY A 46 -9.21 -6.79 10.44
N ASP A 47 -8.10 -6.04 10.50
CA ASP A 47 -7.84 -4.89 9.62
C ASP A 47 -6.36 -4.85 9.21
N LEU A 48 -6.10 -4.96 7.90
CA LEU A 48 -4.74 -4.94 7.34
C LEU A 48 -4.01 -3.61 7.56
N GLY A 49 -4.73 -2.49 7.61
CA GLY A 49 -4.16 -1.17 7.86
C GLY A 49 -3.58 -1.06 9.27
N LEU A 50 -4.26 -1.60 10.28
CA LEU A 50 -3.75 -1.66 11.66
C LEU A 50 -2.53 -2.59 11.80
N VAL A 51 -2.51 -3.69 11.04
CA VAL A 51 -1.36 -4.59 11.00
C VAL A 51 -0.15 -3.90 10.34
N ALA A 52 -0.38 -3.20 9.22
CA ALA A 52 0.66 -2.47 8.51
C ALA A 52 1.24 -1.34 9.37
N GLU A 53 0.39 -0.58 10.07
CA GLU A 53 0.79 0.47 11.00
C GLU A 53 1.67 -0.07 12.13
N ALA A 54 1.22 -1.10 12.84
CA ALA A 54 2.00 -1.71 13.92
C ALA A 54 3.34 -2.28 13.43
N SER A 55 3.36 -2.85 12.22
CA SER A 55 4.57 -3.38 11.61
C SER A 55 5.54 -2.25 11.26
N ARG A 56 5.03 -1.13 10.75
CA ARG A 56 5.81 0.04 10.37
C ARG A 56 6.41 0.78 11.56
N SER A 57 5.66 0.91 12.66
CA SER A 57 6.17 1.53 13.91
C SER A 57 7.39 0.82 14.48
N THR A 58 7.58 -0.46 14.15
CA THR A 58 8.72 -1.27 14.61
C THR A 58 9.99 -1.00 13.76
N GLN A 59 9.85 -0.46 12.55
CA GLN A 59 10.98 -0.21 11.67
C GLN A 59 11.63 1.16 11.93
N ARG A 60 12.84 1.15 12.48
CA ARG A 60 13.68 2.37 12.55
C ARG A 60 14.24 2.69 11.18
N THR A 61 14.04 3.94 10.73
CA THR A 61 14.67 4.47 9.51
C THR A 61 15.89 5.31 9.90
N MET A 62 17.00 5.16 9.17
CA MET A 62 18.22 5.96 9.38
C MET A 62 17.97 7.45 9.08
N PHE A 63 17.11 7.73 8.10
CA PHE A 63 16.68 9.08 7.73
C PHE A 63 15.16 9.11 7.56
N LYS A 64 14.55 10.22 7.98
CA LYS A 64 13.12 10.42 7.78
C LYS A 64 12.85 10.58 6.27
N PRO A 65 11.98 9.75 5.66
CA PRO A 65 11.64 9.88 4.26
C PRO A 65 10.89 11.20 4.01
N LYS A 66 10.93 11.69 2.77
CA LYS A 66 10.19 12.91 2.38
C LYS A 66 8.69 12.69 2.65
N PRO A 67 7.99 13.67 3.26
CA PRO A 67 6.56 13.53 3.53
C PRO A 67 5.78 13.33 2.24
N LEU A 68 4.79 12.44 2.30
CA LEU A 68 3.89 12.19 1.18
C LEU A 68 2.96 13.39 0.99
N THR A 69 2.69 13.72 -0.28
CA THR A 69 1.68 14.72 -0.63
C THR A 69 0.50 14.04 -1.30
N VAL A 70 -0.71 14.57 -1.11
CA VAL A 70 -1.94 14.04 -1.70
C VAL A 70 -1.82 13.91 -3.22
N SER A 71 -1.24 14.92 -3.87
CA SER A 71 -0.99 14.92 -5.32
C SER A 71 -0.03 13.79 -5.73
N PHE A 72 1.02 13.55 -4.95
CA PHE A 72 1.97 12.47 -5.22
C PHE A 72 1.33 11.09 -5.06
N VAL A 73 0.59 10.86 -3.98
CA VAL A 73 -0.12 9.60 -3.73
C VAL A 73 -1.13 9.34 -4.84
N TYR A 74 -1.93 10.34 -5.21
CA TYR A 74 -2.91 10.21 -6.30
C TYR A 74 -2.23 9.89 -7.64
N LYS A 75 -1.14 10.57 -7.98
CA LYS A 75 -0.38 10.31 -9.20
C LYS A 75 0.13 8.86 -9.25
N LYS A 76 0.64 8.34 -8.13
CA LYS A 76 1.13 6.96 -8.03
C LYS A 76 0.01 5.92 -8.10
N LEU A 77 -1.12 6.17 -7.46
CA LEU A 77 -2.28 5.28 -7.57
C LEU A 77 -2.84 5.25 -8.99
N LYS A 78 -2.89 6.40 -9.67
CA LYS A 78 -3.29 6.47 -11.08
C LYS A 78 -2.31 5.72 -11.99
N GLU A 79 -1.01 5.85 -11.75
CA GLU A 79 0.04 5.10 -12.45
C GLU A 79 -0.18 3.58 -12.30
N ILE A 80 -0.45 3.10 -11.09
CA ILE A 80 -0.76 1.68 -10.84
C ILE A 80 -2.00 1.22 -11.61
N ALA A 81 -3.05 2.03 -11.63
CA ALA A 81 -4.31 1.68 -12.29
C ALA A 81 -4.19 1.66 -13.83
N GLN A 82 -3.28 2.44 -14.41
CA GLN A 82 -2.97 2.43 -15.84
C GLN A 82 -2.07 1.25 -16.27
N LEU A 83 -1.41 0.58 -15.33
CA LEU A 83 -0.56 -0.57 -15.63
C LEU A 83 -1.42 -1.85 -15.78
N THR A 84 -1.77 -2.21 -17.01
CA THR A 84 -2.69 -3.35 -17.28
C THR A 84 -2.00 -4.62 -17.79
N GLU A 85 -0.74 -4.56 -18.24
CA GLU A 85 -0.07 -5.70 -18.89
C GLU A 85 0.42 -6.79 -17.91
N ASN A 86 0.60 -8.04 -18.38
CA ASN A 86 1.03 -9.20 -17.57
C ASN A 86 2.37 -9.02 -16.81
N LYS A 87 3.26 -8.12 -17.26
CA LYS A 87 4.51 -7.77 -16.54
C LYS A 87 4.33 -6.68 -15.48
N SER A 88 3.10 -6.18 -15.29
CA SER A 88 2.81 -5.06 -14.38
C SER A 88 2.76 -5.45 -12.91
N ARG A 89 2.50 -6.72 -12.55
CA ARG A 89 2.29 -7.13 -11.14
C ARG A 89 3.48 -6.79 -10.23
N GLN A 90 4.70 -7.02 -10.72
CA GLN A 90 5.91 -6.67 -9.99
C GLN A 90 6.04 -5.16 -9.84
N ARG A 91 5.90 -4.40 -10.94
CA ARG A 91 5.92 -2.92 -10.91
C ARG A 91 4.87 -2.33 -9.98
N LYS A 92 3.64 -2.84 -9.98
CA LYS A 92 2.59 -2.42 -9.05
C LYS A 92 3.04 -2.63 -7.61
N SER A 93 3.59 -3.80 -7.30
CA SER A 93 4.12 -4.13 -5.97
C SER A 93 5.27 -3.19 -5.58
N ASP A 94 6.18 -2.86 -6.49
CA ASP A 94 7.30 -1.95 -6.23
C ASP A 94 6.84 -0.50 -5.96
N ILE A 95 5.84 -0.01 -6.70
CA ILE A 95 5.27 1.33 -6.46
C ILE A 95 4.58 1.38 -5.10
N ILE A 96 3.77 0.37 -4.76
CA ILE A 96 3.11 0.28 -3.45
C ILE A 96 4.17 0.22 -2.35
N LYS A 97 5.20 -0.61 -2.52
CA LYS A 97 6.31 -0.72 -1.56
C LYS A 97 6.98 0.62 -1.32
N SER A 98 7.25 1.39 -2.38
CA SER A 98 7.82 2.73 -2.29
C SER A 98 6.92 3.70 -1.51
N LEU A 99 5.59 3.64 -1.73
CA LEU A 99 4.63 4.43 -0.96
C LEU A 99 4.61 4.02 0.51
N LEU A 100 4.53 2.73 0.84
CA LEU A 100 4.55 2.21 2.21
C LEU A 100 5.84 2.60 2.95
N VAL A 101 6.99 2.58 2.27
CA VAL A 101 8.28 3.00 2.82
C VAL A 101 8.38 4.53 3.00
N SER A 102 7.54 5.30 2.34
CA SER A 102 7.49 6.76 2.50
C SER A 102 6.45 7.21 3.53
N CYS A 103 5.47 6.35 3.86
CA CYS A 103 4.46 6.64 4.86
C CYS A 103 5.06 6.87 6.25
N GLN A 104 4.50 7.86 6.93
CA GLN A 104 4.82 8.25 8.30
C GLN A 104 3.60 8.02 9.21
N SER A 105 3.85 7.49 10.40
CA SER A 105 2.84 7.32 11.45
C SER A 105 1.57 6.61 10.93
N HIS A 106 0.42 7.31 10.94
CA HIS A 106 -0.90 6.77 10.63
C HIS A 106 -1.23 6.73 9.13
N GLU A 107 -0.40 7.32 8.26
CA GLU A 107 -0.67 7.39 6.81
C GLU A 107 -0.80 6.00 6.18
N ILE A 108 0.01 5.05 6.65
CA ILE A 108 0.03 3.68 6.13
C ILE A 108 -1.30 2.96 6.34
N ARG A 109 -2.01 3.28 7.43
CA ARG A 109 -3.32 2.71 7.73
C ARG A 109 -4.34 3.08 6.66
N TYR A 110 -4.32 4.33 6.19
CA TYR A 110 -5.25 4.82 5.18
C TYR A 110 -4.85 4.41 3.76
N LEU A 111 -3.56 4.21 3.51
CA LEU A 111 -3.09 3.77 2.19
C LEU A 111 -3.43 2.30 1.91
N VAL A 112 -3.47 1.47 2.94
CA VAL A 112 -3.76 0.03 2.84
C VAL A 112 -5.27 -0.28 2.77
N ARG A 113 -6.10 0.67 3.20
CA ARG A 113 -7.56 0.52 3.36
C ARG A 113 -8.32 1.00 2.12
#